data_AF-A0A1F8WY05-F1
#
_entry.id   AF-A0A1F8WY05-F1
#
_cell.length_a   1.000
_cell.length_b   1.000
_cell.length_c   1.000
_cell.angle_alpha   90.00
_cell.angle_beta   90.00
_cell.angle_gamma   90.00
#
_symmetry.space_group_name_H-M   'P 1'
#
loop_
_entity.id
_entity.type
_entity.pdbx_description
1 polymer ?
#
loop_
_entity_poly.entity_id
_entity_poly.type
_entity_poly.pdbx_seq_one_letter_code
_entity_poly.pdbx_strand_id
1 'polypeptide(L)'
;MKLENIIENQQTMRTLKVVLYVAMAVFVVIDIFMPRHHVEFFWDEIPGFSAAFGIAAFAAVVVAAKVLGKLFLQKDEDYYKK
;
A
#
# COMPACT_ATOMS: atom_id res chain seq x y z
N MET A 1 -15.47 16.54 12.02
CA MET A 1 -15.86 16.09 13.37
C MET A 1 -15.91 14.57 13.58
N LYS A 2 -16.66 13.73 12.85
CA LYS A 2 -16.63 12.26 13.12
C LYS A 2 -15.36 11.56 12.62
N LEU A 3 -14.78 11.98 11.49
CA LEU A 3 -13.55 11.37 10.94
C LEU A 3 -12.28 11.74 11.72
N GLU A 4 -12.19 12.97 12.26
CA GLU A 4 -11.03 13.40 13.05
C GLU A 4 -10.89 12.54 14.31
N ASN A 5 -11.99 12.26 14.99
CA ASN A 5 -12.03 11.39 16.17
C ASN A 5 -11.58 9.95 15.87
N ILE A 6 -11.72 9.47 14.63
CA ILE A 6 -11.26 8.14 14.22
C ILE A 6 -9.73 8.12 14.08
N ILE A 7 -9.15 9.19 13.51
CA ILE A 7 -7.72 9.31 13.27
C ILE A 7 -6.96 9.64 14.57
N GLU A 8 -7.51 10.50 15.42
CA GLU A 8 -6.92 10.87 16.71
C GLU A 8 -6.96 9.72 17.73
N ASN A 9 -7.94 8.82 17.62
CA ASN A 9 -8.04 7.67 18.51
C ASN A 9 -7.04 6.56 18.13
N GLN A 10 -5.99 6.45 18.95
CA GLN A 10 -4.95 5.41 18.84
C GLN A 10 -5.51 3.98 18.83
N GLN A 11 -6.60 3.70 19.57
CA GLN A 11 -7.21 2.36 19.58
C GLN A 11 -7.88 2.06 18.24
N THR A 12 -8.62 3.00 17.67
CA THR A 12 -9.26 2.84 16.36
C THR A 12 -8.22 2.66 15.25
N MET A 13 -7.10 3.37 15.32
CA MET A 13 -6.00 3.20 14.37
C MET A 13 -5.28 1.87 14.46
N ARG A 14 -5.12 1.31 15.66
CA ARG A 14 -4.62 -0.06 15.80
C ARG A 14 -5.58 -1.07 15.21
N THR A 15 -6.87 -0.96 15.51
CA THR A 15 -7.90 -1.85 14.95
C THR A 15 -7.96 -1.76 13.43
N LEU A 16 -7.93 -0.55 12.87
CA LEU A 16 -7.93 -0.35 11.41
C LEU A 16 -6.73 -1.01 10.75
N LYS A 17 -5.52 -0.84 11.31
CA LYS A 17 -4.30 -1.51 10.80
C LYS A 17 -4.44 -3.02 10.85
N VAL A 18 -4.94 -3.57 11.96
CA VAL A 18 -5.16 -5.02 12.10
C VAL A 18 -6.17 -5.51 11.06
N VAL A 19 -7.31 -4.83 10.92
CA VAL A 19 -8.33 -5.18 9.92
C VAL A 19 -7.76 -5.14 8.50
N LEU A 20 -6.96 -4.12 8.17
CA LEU A 20 -6.31 -4.00 6.87
C LEU A 20 -5.33 -5.15 6.62
N TYR A 21 -4.48 -5.48 7.59
CA TYR A 21 -3.52 -6.58 7.46
C TYR A 21 -4.22 -7.95 7.37
N VAL A 22 -5.29 -8.15 8.14
CA VAL A 22 -6.11 -9.37 8.06
C VAL A 22 -6.78 -9.47 6.70
N ALA A 23 -7.37 -8.38 6.18
CA ALA A 23 -7.97 -8.35 4.86
C ALA A 23 -6.94 -8.70 3.77
N MET A 24 -5.74 -8.10 3.82
CA MET A 24 -4.64 -8.46 2.91
C MET A 24 -4.27 -9.94 3.01
N ALA A 25 -4.13 -10.49 4.22
CA ALA A 25 -3.79 -11.89 4.40
C ALA A 25 -4.88 -12.82 3.82
N VAL A 26 -6.16 -12.48 4.00
CA VAL A 26 -7.29 -13.21 3.41
C VAL A 26 -7.22 -13.19 1.89
N PHE A 27 -6.95 -12.04 1.27
CA PHE A 27 -6.79 -11.96 -0.20
C PHE A 27 -5.65 -12.84 -0.71
N VAL A 28 -4.50 -12.85 -0.01
CA VAL A 28 -3.37 -13.72 -0.37
C VAL A 28 -3.75 -15.19 -0.27
N VAL A 29 -4.45 -15.57 0.80
CA VAL A 29 -4.94 -16.95 0.98
C VAL A 29 -5.87 -17.33 -0.17
N ILE A 30 -6.86 -16.49 -0.48
CA ILE A 30 -7.79 -16.73 -1.60
C ILE A 30 -7.03 -16.91 -2.92
N ASP A 31 -6.04 -16.07 -3.21
CA ASP A 31 -5.24 -16.14 -4.45
C ASP A 31 -4.42 -17.44 -4.58
N ILE A 32 -3.99 -18.02 -3.45
CA ILE A 32 -3.27 -19.30 -3.43
C ILE A 32 -4.22 -20.48 -3.67
N PHE A 33 -5.43 -20.44 -3.10
CA PHE A 33 -6.39 -21.53 -3.18
C PHE A 33 -7.28 -21.49 -4.43
N MET A 34 -7.37 -20.35 -5.13
CA MET A 34 -8.20 -20.21 -6.32
C MET A 34 -7.52 -20.85 -7.54
N PRO A 35 -8.13 -21.86 -8.18
CA PRO A 35 -7.56 -22.49 -9.36
C PRO A 35 -7.49 -21.50 -10.53
N ARG A 36 -6.30 -21.37 -11.13
CA ARG A 36 -6.04 -20.49 -12.26
C ARG A 36 -6.39 -21.23 -13.55
N HIS A 37 -7.57 -20.95 -14.11
CA HIS A 37 -8.08 -21.64 -15.29
C HIS A 37 -7.56 -21.08 -16.63
N HIS A 38 -6.97 -19.87 -16.64
CA HIS A 38 -6.44 -19.23 -17.83
C HIS A 38 -5.06 -18.64 -17.53
N VAL A 39 -4.02 -19.26 -18.07
CA VAL A 39 -2.64 -18.77 -18.00
C VAL A 39 -2.37 -18.04 -19.31
N GLU A 40 -2.47 -16.70 -19.31
CA GLU A 40 -2.07 -15.89 -20.47
C GLU A 40 -0.59 -15.53 -20.42
N PHE A 41 -0.01 -15.40 -19.22
CA PHE A 41 1.38 -15.04 -19.01
C PHE A 41 2.10 -16.01 -18.06
N PHE A 42 3.42 -16.18 -18.23
CA PHE A 42 4.21 -17.16 -17.46
C PHE A 42 4.22 -16.88 -15.94
N TRP A 43 4.03 -15.63 -15.53
CA TRP A 43 3.96 -15.26 -14.10
C TRP A 43 2.59 -15.58 -13.47
N ASP A 44 1.56 -15.81 -14.27
CA ASP A 44 0.25 -16.26 -13.79
C ASP A 44 0.26 -17.73 -13.37
N GLU A 45 1.34 -18.48 -13.61
CA GLU A 45 1.52 -19.82 -13.02
C GLU A 45 1.97 -19.75 -11.56
N ILE A 46 2.57 -18.64 -11.13
CA ILE A 46 3.17 -18.52 -9.81
C ILE A 46 2.12 -18.08 -8.78
N PRO A 47 1.71 -18.95 -7.84
CA PRO A 47 0.73 -18.59 -6.81
C PRO A 47 1.26 -17.40 -5.98
N GLY A 48 0.42 -16.40 -5.74
CA GLY A 48 0.80 -15.19 -5.00
C GLY A 48 1.59 -14.14 -5.79
N PHE A 49 1.88 -14.33 -7.08
CA PHE A 49 2.60 -13.35 -7.91
C PHE A 49 1.91 -11.98 -7.91
N SER A 50 0.59 -11.94 -8.16
CA SER A 50 -0.19 -10.70 -8.20
C SER A 50 -0.15 -9.94 -6.88
N ALA A 51 -0.19 -10.65 -5.75
CA ALA A 51 -0.07 -10.03 -4.43
C ALA A 51 1.32 -9.43 -4.20
N ALA A 52 2.38 -10.16 -4.55
CA ALA A 52 3.75 -9.67 -4.44
C ALA A 52 4.00 -8.47 -5.37
N PHE A 53 3.51 -8.55 -6.61
CA PHE A 53 3.59 -7.47 -7.59
C PHE A 53 2.84 -6.23 -7.12
N GLY A 54 1.62 -6.38 -6.58
CA GLY A 54 0.84 -5.26 -6.04
C GLY A 54 1.55 -4.54 -4.89
N ILE A 55 2.14 -5.29 -3.95
CA ILE A 55 2.93 -4.72 -2.85
C ILE A 55 4.16 -3.99 -3.39
N ALA A 56 4.90 -4.61 -4.31
CA ALA A 56 6.08 -4.02 -4.91
C ALA A 56 5.76 -2.74 -5.69
N ALA A 57 4.70 -2.76 -6.50
CA ALA A 57 4.23 -1.61 -7.27
C ALA A 57 3.81 -0.46 -6.35
N PHE A 58 3.04 -0.75 -5.29
CA PHE A 58 2.64 0.27 -4.33
C PHE A 58 3.85 0.90 -3.61
N ALA A 59 4.78 0.08 -3.13
CA ALA A 59 6.01 0.56 -2.51
C ALA A 59 6.84 1.41 -3.47
N ALA A 60 6.96 1.00 -4.74
CA ALA A 60 7.66 1.75 -5.77
C ALA A 60 7.02 3.13 -6.00
N VAL A 61 5.69 3.22 -6.05
CA VAL A 61 4.97 4.49 -6.18
C VAL A 61 5.22 5.40 -4.98
N VAL A 62 5.17 4.87 -3.75
CA VAL A 62 5.45 5.65 -2.52
C VAL A 62 6.87 6.20 -2.53
N VAL A 63 7.86 5.38 -2.90
CA VAL A 63 9.25 5.81 -3.01
C VAL A 63 9.43 6.86 -4.08
N ALA A 64 8.87 6.64 -5.27
CA ALA A 64 8.91 7.60 -6.38
C ALA A 64 8.30 8.95 -5.97
N ALA A 65 7.13 8.93 -5.32
CA ALA A 65 6.47 10.13 -4.82
C ALA A 65 7.34 10.86 -3.79
N LYS A 66 8.00 10.14 -2.88
CA LYS A 66 8.91 10.72 -1.89
C LYS A 66 10.15 11.36 -2.53
N VAL A 67 10.72 10.69 -3.54
CA VAL A 67 11.88 11.19 -4.29
C VAL A 67 11.52 12.45 -5.08
N LEU A 68 10.41 12.43 -5.81
CA LEU A 68 9.90 13.59 -6.53
C LEU A 68 9.59 14.75 -5.59
N GLY A 69 8.96 14.47 -4.44
CA GLY A 69 8.71 15.46 -3.40
C GLY A 69 9.98 16.13 -2.92
N LYS A 70 11.03 15.36 -2.63
CA LYS A 70 12.32 15.89 -2.16
C LYS A 70 13.10 16.67 -3.22
N LEU A 71 13.06 16.23 -4.48
CA LEU A 71 13.82 16.84 -5.56
C LEU A 71 13.16 18.12 -6.11
N PHE A 72 11.83 18.16 -6.18
CA PHE A 72 11.13 19.21 -6.90
C PHE A 72 10.18 20.06 -6.03
N LEU A 73 9.61 19.48 -4.97
CA LEU A 73 8.47 20.10 -4.28
C LEU A 73 8.85 20.68 -2.91
N GLN A 74 9.77 20.06 -2.19
CA GLN A 74 10.27 20.57 -0.92
C GLN A 74 11.15 21.79 -1.18
N LYS A 75 10.74 22.94 -0.65
CA LYS A 75 11.57 24.14 -0.57
C LYS A 75 12.20 24.23 0.81
N ASP A 76 13.39 24.83 0.86
CA ASP A 76 14.10 25.07 2.11
C ASP A 76 13.26 25.91 3.08
N GLU A 77 13.44 25.66 4.38
CA GLU A 77 12.69 26.31 5.45
C GLU A 77 12.86 27.85 5.47
N ASP A 78 13.96 28.35 4.90
CA ASP A 78 14.25 29.78 4.81
C ASP A 78 13.65 30.45 3.56
N TYR A 79 12.88 29.73 2.73
CA TYR A 79 12.30 30.27 1.50
C TYR A 79 11.37 31.47 1.73
N TYR A 80 10.69 31.54 2.89
CA TYR A 80 9.80 32.65 3.26
C TYR A 80 10.43 33.68 4.21
N LYS A 81 11.72 33.52 4.56
CA LYS A 81 12.46 34.48 5.42
C LYS A 81 13.18 35.57 4.62
N LYS A 82 13.01 35.61 3.29
CA LYS A 82 13.45 36.71 2.43
C LYS A 82 12.30 37.66 2.11
#